data_AF-A0A5M3Q0M1-F1
#
_entry.id   AF-A0A5M3Q0M1-F1
#
_cell.length_a   1.000
_cell.length_b   1.000
_cell.length_c   1.000
_cell.angle_alpha   90.00
_cell.angle_beta   90.00
_cell.angle_gamma   90.00
#
_symmetry.space_group_name_H-M   'P 1'
#
loop_
_entity.id
_entity.type
_entity.pdbx_description
1 polymer ?
#
loop_
_entity_poly.entity_id
_entity_poly.type
_entity_poly.pdbx_seq_one_letter_code
_entity_poly.pdbx_strand_id
1 'polypeptide(L)'
;MSNEVAVVRFDNGDVFYTAYHGTSSAINYVLVSSEKEVIDDPFPDPEWDAWESKPEPKESLDEFYRRFNEATYSDEESVEVYTPYAGGIHWIAKASRAAMRITGGFSDESSQDGCPDWAIGLIESNGLRL
;
A
#
# COMPACT_ATOMS: atom_id res chain seq x y z
N MET A 1 7.97 16.90 -6.00
CA MET A 1 6.75 16.11 -5.75
C MET A 1 7.00 15.39 -4.44
N SER A 2 6.22 15.66 -3.39
CA SER A 2 6.41 15.03 -2.08
C SER A 2 5.73 13.67 -2.09
N ASN A 3 6.51 12.64 -2.42
CA ASN A 3 6.13 11.28 -2.07
C ASN A 3 6.32 11.15 -0.57
N GLU A 4 5.30 10.68 0.12
CA GLU A 4 5.35 10.42 1.55
C GLU A 4 5.07 8.96 1.83
N VAL A 5 5.51 8.50 2.99
CA VAL A 5 5.30 7.13 3.42
C VAL A 5 3.95 7.07 4.11
N ALA A 6 3.06 6.23 3.59
CA ALA A 6 1.87 5.79 4.29
C ALA A 6 2.15 4.44 4.97
N VAL A 7 1.56 4.25 6.14
CA VAL A 7 1.56 2.98 6.87
C VAL A 7 0.20 2.33 6.77
N VAL A 8 0.20 1.01 6.61
CA VAL A 8 -0.98 0.17 6.43
C VAL A 8 -0.97 -0.89 7.52
N ARG A 9 -2.03 -0.94 8.33
CA ARG A 9 -2.19 -1.89 9.41
C ARG A 9 -3.32 -2.86 9.12
N PHE A 10 -3.02 -4.15 9.23
CA PHE A 10 -3.99 -5.21 9.16
C PHE A 10 -4.60 -5.50 10.55
N ASP A 11 -5.78 -6.12 10.57
CA ASP A 11 -6.50 -6.47 11.81
C ASP A 11 -5.69 -7.36 12.76
N ASN A 12 -4.77 -8.18 12.23
CA ASN A 12 -3.88 -9.02 13.03
C ASN A 12 -2.74 -8.23 13.72
N GLY A 13 -2.63 -6.92 13.43
CA GLY A 13 -1.61 -6.02 13.97
C GLY A 13 -0.36 -5.88 13.10
N ASP A 14 -0.25 -6.62 11.99
CA ASP A 14 0.87 -6.47 11.05
C ASP A 14 0.83 -5.10 10.37
N VAL A 15 2.01 -4.53 10.16
CA VAL A 15 2.18 -3.21 9.57
C VAL A 15 3.06 -3.30 8.33
N PHE A 16 2.58 -2.66 7.27
CA PHE A 16 3.26 -2.52 5.98
C PHE A 16 3.33 -1.04 5.60
N TYR A 17 4.07 -0.75 4.54
CA TYR A 17 4.31 0.60 4.06
C TYR A 17 3.93 0.72 2.58
N THR A 18 3.57 1.92 2.15
CA THR A 18 3.36 2.26 0.75
C THR A 18 3.62 3.75 0.52
N ALA A 19 3.74 4.17 -0.74
CA ALA A 19 3.86 5.58 -1.09
C ALA A 19 2.48 6.27 -1.15
N TYR A 20 2.42 7.49 -0.65
CA TYR A 20 1.33 8.42 -0.85
C TYR A 20 1.83 9.62 -1.67
N HIS A 21 1.12 9.93 -2.75
CA HIS A 21 1.41 11.04 -3.64
C HIS A 21 0.57 12.26 -3.26
N GLY A 22 1.16 13.17 -2.47
CA GLY A 22 0.45 14.32 -1.91
C GLY A 22 -0.15 15.28 -2.94
N THR A 23 0.40 15.36 -4.15
CA THR A 23 -0.11 16.26 -5.21
C THR A 23 -1.40 15.75 -5.86
N SER A 24 -1.58 14.44 -5.94
CA SER A 24 -2.77 13.82 -6.56
C SER A 24 -3.69 13.18 -5.53
N SER A 25 -3.36 13.30 -4.24
CA SER A 25 -4.01 12.59 -3.14
C SER A 25 -4.20 11.10 -3.43
N ALA A 26 -3.21 10.48 -4.07
CA ALA A 26 -3.29 9.09 -4.52
C ALA A 26 -2.33 8.21 -3.71
N ILE A 27 -2.76 7.00 -3.40
CA ILE A 27 -1.90 5.99 -2.78
C ILE A 27 -1.34 5.05 -3.86
N ASN A 28 -0.11 4.58 -3.65
CA ASN A 28 0.41 3.43 -4.38
C ASN A 28 -0.26 2.16 -3.84
N TYR A 29 -0.78 1.34 -4.74
CA TYR A 29 -1.45 0.10 -4.36
C TYR A 29 -0.47 -0.98 -3.88
N VAL A 30 0.84 -0.83 -4.06
CA VAL A 30 1.83 -1.82 -3.63
C VAL A 30 2.19 -1.63 -2.15
N LEU A 31 2.17 -2.72 -1.40
CA LEU A 31 2.66 -2.79 -0.03
C LEU A 31 4.10 -3.32 -0.01
N VAL A 32 4.94 -2.71 0.81
CA VAL A 32 6.31 -3.15 1.07
C VAL A 32 6.51 -3.34 2.56
N SER A 33 7.52 -4.16 2.92
CA SER A 33 7.74 -4.55 4.31
C SER A 33 8.54 -3.52 5.10
N SER A 34 9.20 -2.57 4.43
CA SER A 34 9.98 -1.52 5.07
C SER A 34 9.78 -0.15 4.43
N GLU A 35 9.86 0.90 5.25
CA GLU A 35 9.85 2.29 4.80
C GLU A 35 10.96 2.58 3.77
N LYS A 36 12.13 1.97 3.94
CA LYS A 36 13.28 2.17 3.05
C LYS A 36 12.96 1.77 1.61
N GLU A 37 12.19 0.71 1.42
CA GLU A 37 11.77 0.27 0.07
C GLU A 37 10.92 1.33 -0.63
N VAL A 38 10.04 2.04 0.11
CA VAL A 38 9.24 3.16 -0.43
C VAL A 38 10.14 4.34 -0.84
N ILE A 39 11.20 4.61 -0.10
CA ILE A 39 12.11 5.74 -0.40
C ILE A 39 13.00 5.42 -1.61
N ASP A 40 13.49 4.18 -1.70
CA ASP A 40 14.38 3.74 -2.78
C ASP A 40 13.61 3.59 -4.10
N ASP A 41 12.37 3.09 -4.06
CA ASP A 41 11.44 3.07 -5.19
C ASP A 41 10.00 3.33 -4.71
N PRO A 42 9.47 4.55 -4.89
CA PRO A 42 8.13 4.90 -4.40
C PRO A 42 7.00 4.28 -5.23
N PHE A 43 7.28 3.79 -6.44
CA PHE A 43 6.26 3.24 -7.34
C PHE A 43 6.72 1.97 -8.04
N PRO A 44 7.00 0.89 -7.29
CA PRO A 44 7.28 -0.41 -7.89
C PRO A 44 6.10 -0.87 -8.75
N ASP A 45 6.40 -1.45 -9.92
CA ASP A 45 5.43 -2.16 -10.77
C ASP A 45 5.66 -3.68 -10.67
N PRO A 46 5.18 -4.32 -9.59
CA PRO A 46 5.43 -5.74 -9.36
C PRO A 46 4.71 -6.64 -10.38
N GLU A 47 3.73 -6.13 -11.13
CA GLU A 47 3.10 -6.89 -12.22
C GLU A 47 4.07 -7.03 -13.40
N TRP A 48 4.74 -5.92 -13.75
CA TRP A 48 5.76 -5.92 -14.79
C TRP A 48 6.94 -6.83 -14.43
N ASP A 49 7.45 -6.73 -13.20
CA ASP A 49 8.56 -7.57 -12.72
C ASP A 49 8.19 -9.06 -12.68
N ALA A 50 6.99 -9.38 -12.19
CA ALA A 50 6.49 -10.76 -12.16
C ALA A 50 6.29 -11.35 -13.57
N TRP A 51 5.90 -10.52 -14.53
CA TRP A 51 5.80 -10.91 -15.94
C TRP A 51 7.18 -11.14 -16.58
N GLU A 52 8.15 -10.25 -16.37
CA GLU A 52 9.49 -10.36 -16.95
C GLU A 52 10.27 -11.57 -16.42
N SER A 53 10.06 -11.93 -15.15
CA SER A 53 10.81 -13.01 -14.48
C SER A 53 10.46 -14.43 -14.94
N LYS A 54 9.43 -14.64 -15.77
CA LYS A 54 8.98 -15.98 -16.17
C LYS A 54 9.94 -16.65 -17.16
N PRO A 55 10.43 -17.87 -16.87
CA PRO A 55 11.16 -18.67 -17.86
C PRO A 55 10.22 -19.10 -18.99
N GLU A 56 10.72 -19.11 -20.23
CA GLU A 56 9.91 -19.45 -21.40
C GLU A 56 9.37 -20.89 -21.36
N PRO A 57 8.15 -21.15 -21.90
CA PRO A 57 7.32 -20.24 -22.70
C PRO A 57 6.42 -19.34 -21.83
N LYS A 58 6.35 -18.04 -22.18
CA LYS A 58 5.50 -17.06 -21.49
C LYS A 58 4.02 -17.36 -21.81
N GLU A 59 3.18 -17.48 -20.79
CA GLU A 59 1.71 -17.45 -20.94
C GLU A 59 1.28 -16.11 -21.59
N SER A 60 0.03 -15.96 -22.06
CA SER A 60 -0.39 -14.64 -22.55
C SER A 60 -0.49 -13.62 -21.40
N LEU A 61 -0.24 -12.35 -21.69
CA LEU A 61 -0.34 -11.28 -20.70
C LEU A 61 -1.75 -11.21 -20.07
N ASP A 62 -2.79 -11.46 -20.87
CA ASP A 62 -4.18 -11.50 -20.40
C ASP A 62 -4.44 -12.65 -19.41
N GLU A 63 -3.84 -13.82 -19.64
CA GLU A 63 -3.99 -14.97 -18.74
C GLU A 63 -3.23 -14.76 -17.43
N PHE A 64 -2.05 -14.13 -17.50
CA PHE A 64 -1.31 -13.68 -16.32
C PHE A 64 -2.17 -12.74 -15.47
N TYR A 65 -2.69 -11.66 -16.06
CA TYR A 65 -3.52 -10.69 -15.34
C TYR A 65 -4.78 -11.32 -14.77
N ARG A 66 -5.43 -12.25 -15.50
CA ARG A 66 -6.60 -12.95 -14.99
C ARG A 66 -6.28 -13.73 -13.71
N ARG A 67 -5.22 -14.54 -13.72
CA ARG A 67 -4.82 -15.35 -12.55
C ARG A 67 -4.32 -14.47 -11.41
N PHE A 68 -3.56 -13.43 -11.73
CA PHE A 68 -3.03 -12.48 -10.76
C PHE A 68 -4.18 -11.75 -10.04
N ASN A 69 -5.18 -11.26 -10.78
CA ASN A 69 -6.37 -10.65 -10.21
C ASN A 69 -7.17 -11.65 -9.37
N GLU A 70 -7.42 -12.86 -9.89
CA GLU A 70 -8.16 -13.89 -9.15
C GLU A 70 -7.51 -14.21 -7.80
N ALA A 71 -6.18 -14.30 -7.75
CA ALA A 71 -5.45 -14.47 -6.48
C ALA A 71 -5.55 -13.22 -5.59
N THR A 72 -5.35 -12.04 -6.15
CA THR A 72 -5.32 -10.76 -5.42
C THR A 72 -6.65 -10.43 -4.73
N TYR A 73 -7.78 -10.76 -5.33
CA TYR A 73 -9.09 -10.46 -4.72
C TYR A 73 -9.65 -11.60 -3.87
N SER A 74 -8.93 -12.74 -3.76
CA SER A 74 -9.43 -13.91 -3.03
C SER A 74 -9.29 -13.83 -1.50
N ASP A 75 -8.38 -12.97 -1.02
CA ASP A 75 -8.03 -12.80 0.39
C ASP A 75 -8.12 -11.33 0.83
N GLU A 76 -9.06 -10.56 0.27
CA GLU A 76 -9.24 -9.17 0.67
C GLU A 76 -9.62 -9.05 2.15
N GLU A 77 -8.82 -8.29 2.88
CA GLU A 77 -9.04 -7.91 4.27
C GLU A 77 -9.25 -6.39 4.36
N SER A 78 -10.00 -5.95 5.38
CA SER A 78 -10.06 -4.53 5.73
C SER A 78 -8.74 -4.12 6.38
N VAL A 79 -8.23 -2.94 6.04
CA VAL A 79 -7.01 -2.39 6.62
C VAL A 79 -7.18 -0.93 6.99
N GLU A 80 -6.47 -0.49 8.02
CA GLU A 80 -6.33 0.92 8.38
C GLU A 80 -5.11 1.50 7.66
N VAL A 81 -5.26 2.66 7.04
CA VAL A 81 -4.15 3.36 6.36
C VAL A 81 -3.98 4.73 6.97
N TYR A 82 -2.74 5.11 7.25
CA TYR A 82 -2.39 6.43 7.76
C TYR A 82 -1.22 7.03 6.98
N THR A 83 -1.30 8.33 6.67
CA THR A 83 -0.20 9.13 6.13
C THR A 83 -0.02 10.38 7.00
N PRO A 84 1.21 10.81 7.30
CA PRO A 84 1.46 12.08 8.00
C PRO A 84 1.16 13.31 7.13
N TYR A 85 0.90 13.12 5.83
CA TYR A 85 0.61 14.21 4.90
C TYR A 85 -0.48 15.15 5.42
N ALA A 86 -0.26 16.45 5.19
CA ALA A 86 -1.20 17.52 5.55
C ALA A 86 -1.65 17.52 7.03
N GLY A 87 -0.82 17.01 7.94
CA GLY A 87 -1.14 16.96 9.38
C GLY A 87 -1.77 15.65 9.84
N GLY A 88 -1.80 14.63 8.98
CA GLY A 88 -2.28 13.30 9.29
C GLY A 88 -3.64 13.02 8.67
N ILE A 89 -3.70 12.02 7.79
CA ILE A 89 -4.94 11.50 7.22
C ILE A 89 -5.00 10.00 7.47
N HIS A 90 -6.12 9.54 8.02
CA HIS A 90 -6.40 8.14 8.31
C HIS A 90 -7.67 7.68 7.58
N TRP A 91 -7.67 6.48 7.00
CA TRP A 91 -8.86 5.90 6.35
C TRP A 91 -8.84 4.38 6.36
N ILE A 92 -10.00 3.78 6.06
CA ILE A 92 -10.13 2.33 5.89
C ILE A 92 -10.04 1.99 4.41
N ALA A 93 -9.21 1.01 4.08
CA ALA A 93 -9.06 0.47 2.74
C ALA A 93 -9.28 -1.06 2.74
N LYS A 94 -9.20 -1.66 1.55
CA LYS A 94 -9.08 -3.11 1.38
C LYS A 94 -7.71 -3.45 0.87
N ALA A 95 -7.14 -4.55 1.35
CA ALA A 95 -5.86 -5.06 0.87
C ALA A 95 -5.84 -6.58 0.86
N SER A 96 -5.01 -7.14 0.00
CA SER A 96 -4.60 -8.53 0.00
C SER A 96 -3.20 -8.64 0.57
N ARG A 97 -3.05 -9.43 1.63
CA ARG A 97 -1.73 -9.69 2.24
C ARG A 97 -0.92 -10.63 1.35
N ALA A 98 -1.55 -11.64 0.74
CA ALA A 98 -0.85 -12.57 -0.13
C ALA A 98 -0.31 -11.88 -1.39
N ALA A 99 -1.05 -10.93 -1.97
CA ALA A 99 -0.62 -10.16 -3.12
C ALA A 99 0.19 -8.90 -2.75
N MET A 100 0.35 -8.61 -1.45
CA MET A 100 1.05 -7.42 -0.93
C MET A 100 0.54 -6.13 -1.58
N ARG A 101 -0.80 -5.96 -1.64
CA ARG A 101 -1.42 -4.84 -2.34
C ARG A 101 -2.71 -4.34 -1.71
N ILE A 102 -2.93 -3.03 -1.79
CA ILE A 102 -4.24 -2.39 -1.61
C ILE A 102 -5.09 -2.69 -2.85
N THR A 103 -6.32 -3.13 -2.64
CA THR A 103 -7.24 -3.59 -3.69
C THR A 103 -8.45 -2.67 -3.86
N GLY A 104 -8.67 -1.75 -2.92
CA GLY A 104 -9.70 -0.72 -3.02
C GLY A 104 -9.93 0.06 -1.74
N GLY A 105 -11.01 0.83 -1.69
CA GLY A 105 -11.48 1.48 -0.45
C GLY A 105 -10.95 2.88 -0.16
N PHE A 106 -10.25 3.53 -1.10
CA PHE A 106 -10.02 4.97 -0.98
C PHE A 106 -11.33 5.71 -1.28
N SER A 107 -11.99 6.23 -0.25
CA SER A 107 -13.09 7.18 -0.40
C SER A 107 -12.87 8.36 0.53
N ASP A 108 -12.96 9.58 0.01
CA ASP A 108 -12.83 10.80 0.82
C ASP A 108 -13.80 10.80 2.02
N GLU A 109 -14.94 10.12 1.90
CA GLU A 109 -15.96 9.97 2.95
C GLU A 109 -15.53 9.11 4.15
N SER A 110 -14.52 8.24 4.00
CA SER A 110 -13.97 7.40 5.08
C SER A 110 -12.70 7.98 5.71
N SER A 111 -12.25 9.15 5.24
CA SER A 111 -11.06 9.82 5.74
C SER A 111 -11.35 10.61 7.01
N GLN A 112 -10.46 10.48 7.99
CA GLN A 112 -10.48 11.21 9.25
C GLN A 112 -9.15 11.93 9.41
N ASP A 113 -9.21 13.22 9.75
CA ASP A 113 -8.02 13.98 10.09
C ASP A 113 -7.44 13.47 11.42
N GLY A 114 -6.12 13.36 11.46
CA GLY A 114 -5.35 13.02 12.66
C GLY A 114 -4.66 11.66 12.62
N CYS A 115 -3.78 11.47 13.60
CA CYS A 115 -3.00 10.24 13.76
C CYS A 115 -3.76 9.23 14.64
N PRO A 116 -4.03 8.00 14.18
CA PRO A 116 -4.61 6.96 15.02
C PRO A 116 -3.59 6.48 16.06
N ASP A 117 -4.08 6.04 17.23
CA ASP A 117 -3.24 5.67 18.38
C ASP A 117 -2.17 4.63 18.03
N TRP A 118 -2.49 3.68 17.15
CA TRP A 118 -1.57 2.63 16.73
C TRP A 118 -0.40 3.15 15.89
N ALA A 119 -0.58 4.29 15.19
CA ALA A 119 0.44 4.87 14.33
C ALA A 119 1.42 5.77 15.11
N ILE A 120 1.02 6.30 16.28
CA ILE A 120 1.86 7.21 17.09
C ILE A 120 3.22 6.57 17.40
N GLY A 121 3.22 5.32 17.89
CA GLY A 121 4.46 4.62 18.23
C GLY A 121 5.36 4.31 17.04
N LEU A 122 4.79 4.12 15.85
CA LEU A 122 5.53 3.87 14.60
C LEU A 122 6.19 5.15 14.07
N ILE A 123 5.49 6.28 14.19
CA ILE A 123 5.99 7.60 13.81
C ILE A 123 7.17 8.00 14.71
N GLU A 124 7.01 7.81 16.02
CA GLU A 124 8.05 8.10 17.00
C GLU A 124 9.27 7.18 16.87
N SER A 125 9.08 5.89 16.54
CA SER A 125 10.19 4.94 16.39
C SER A 125 10.95 5.09 15.07
N ASN A 126 10.27 5.50 13.99
CA ASN A 126 10.85 5.56 12.65
C ASN A 126 11.27 6.98 12.23
N GLY A 127 10.97 8.00 13.03
CA GLY A 127 11.35 9.39 12.73
C GLY A 127 10.56 9.99 11.57
N LEU A 128 9.37 9.45 11.28
CA LEU A 128 8.40 10.04 10.37
C LEU A 128 8.01 11.41 10.96
N ARG A 129 8.21 12.49 10.21
CA ARG A 129 7.93 13.85 10.71
C ARG A 129 6.43 14.12 10.62
N LEU A 130 5.83 14.45 11.77
CA LEU A 130 4.54 15.13 11.87
C LEU A 130 4.60 16.53 11.26
#